data_AF-A0A3N5WQS1-F1
#
_entry.id   AF-A0A3N5WQS1-F1
#
_cell.length_a   1.000
_cell.length_b   1.000
_cell.length_c   1.000
_cell.angle_alpha   90.00
_cell.angle_beta   90.00
_cell.angle_gamma   90.00
#
_symmetry.space_group_name_H-M   'P 1'
#
loop_
_entity.id
_entity.type
_entity.pdbx_description
1 polymer ?
#
loop_
_entity_poly.entity_id
_entity_poly.type
_entity_poly.pdbx_seq_one_letter_code
_entity_poly.pdbx_strand_id
1 'polypeptide(L)'
;MCYIEYMDTTIRNLDKDVYRTLKARAALKGKTIGEVLNEAIQSYLARVETAPKKQGSLRELIPEKYPQGNKRLSEKIDSVVYGL
;
A
#
# COMPACT_ATOMS: atom_id res chain seq x y z
N MET A 1 -18.95 -33.86 13.34
CA MET A 1 -18.82 -33.41 11.94
C MET A 1 -17.56 -32.56 11.83
N CYS A 2 -16.43 -33.17 11.49
CA CYS A 2 -15.19 -32.45 11.26
C CYS A 2 -15.12 -32.15 9.76
N TYR A 3 -15.45 -30.92 9.36
CA TYR A 3 -15.16 -30.49 7.99
C TYR A 3 -13.69 -30.14 7.93
N ILE A 4 -12.92 -30.93 7.19
CA ILE A 4 -11.58 -30.56 6.78
C ILE A 4 -11.78 -29.53 5.67
N GLU A 5 -11.77 -28.24 6.05
CA GLU A 5 -11.90 -27.11 5.12
C GLU A 5 -10.55 -26.81 4.44
N TYR A 6 -9.77 -27.83 4.13
CA TYR A 6 -8.55 -27.68 3.33
C TYR A 6 -8.91 -27.85 1.86
N MET A 7 -9.02 -26.71 1.17
CA MET A 7 -9.14 -26.68 -0.29
C MET A 7 -7.75 -26.76 -0.91
N ASP A 8 -7.45 -27.88 -1.57
CA ASP A 8 -6.24 -28.01 -2.39
C ASP A 8 -6.35 -27.10 -3.62
N THR A 9 -5.64 -25.98 -3.58
CA THR A 9 -5.65 -24.98 -4.66
C THR A 9 -4.32 -25.00 -5.40
N THR A 10 -4.37 -25.24 -6.71
CA THR A 10 -3.18 -25.16 -7.58
C THR A 10 -3.06 -23.77 -8.18
N ILE A 11 -1.95 -23.07 -7.89
CA ILE A 11 -1.62 -21.79 -8.53
C ILE A 11 -0.73 -22.06 -9.74
N ARG A 12 -1.14 -21.59 -10.93
CA ARG A 12 -0.40 -21.73 -12.19
C ARG A 12 0.27 -20.41 -12.57
N ASN A 13 1.23 -20.48 -13.49
CA ASN A 13 1.94 -19.32 -14.05
C ASN A 13 2.65 -18.45 -13.00
N LEU A 14 3.18 -19.08 -11.95
CA LEU A 14 4.02 -18.38 -10.97
C LEU A 14 5.37 -18.05 -11.62
N ASP A 15 5.78 -16.79 -11.50
CA ASP A 15 7.09 -16.35 -11.98
C ASP A 15 8.22 -17.19 -11.36
N LYS A 16 9.21 -17.54 -12.19
CA LYS A 16 10.30 -18.45 -11.82
C LYS A 16 11.17 -17.87 -10.70
N ASP A 17 11.45 -16.58 -10.75
CA ASP A 17 12.30 -15.92 -9.76
C ASP A 17 11.56 -15.69 -8.45
N VAL A 18 10.25 -15.42 -8.53
CA VAL A 18 9.35 -15.39 -7.36
C VAL A 18 9.33 -16.76 -6.68
N TYR A 19 9.14 -17.84 -7.42
CA TYR A 19 9.15 -19.20 -6.86
C TYR A 19 10.48 -19.55 -6.18
N ARG A 20 11.61 -19.19 -6.81
CA ARG A 20 12.96 -19.41 -6.23
C ARG A 20 13.12 -18.68 -4.90
N THR A 21 12.69 -17.43 -4.85
CA THR A 21 12.77 -16.59 -3.65
C THR A 21 11.89 -17.16 -2.54
N LEU A 22 10.68 -17.58 -2.87
CA LEU A 22 9.75 -18.23 -1.94
C LEU A 22 10.35 -19.54 -1.38
N LYS A 23 10.93 -20.37 -2.25
CA LYS A 23 11.58 -21.63 -1.85
C LYS A 23 12.77 -21.40 -0.92
N ALA A 24 13.61 -20.41 -1.21
CA ALA A 24 14.73 -20.04 -0.32
C ALA A 24 14.20 -19.60 1.05
N ARG A 25 13.14 -18.80 1.09
CA ARG A 25 12.53 -18.32 2.34
C ARG A 25 11.88 -19.46 3.15
N ALA A 26 11.29 -20.44 2.47
CA ALA A 26 10.76 -21.64 3.10
C ALA A 26 11.87 -22.49 3.74
N ALA A 27 12.98 -22.71 3.02
CA ALA A 27 14.14 -23.41 3.55
C ALA A 27 14.74 -22.71 4.78
N LEU A 28 14.89 -21.39 4.74
CA LEU A 28 15.42 -20.61 5.87
C LEU A 28 14.52 -20.66 7.11
N LYS A 29 13.20 -20.73 6.93
CA LYS A 29 12.23 -20.80 8.02
C LYS A 29 11.96 -22.23 8.52
N GLY A 30 12.49 -23.26 7.86
CA GLY A 30 12.16 -24.65 8.15
C GLY A 30 10.68 -24.98 7.89
N LYS A 31 10.04 -24.26 6.96
CA LYS A 31 8.61 -24.40 6.62
C LYS A 31 8.44 -24.95 5.21
N THR A 32 7.27 -25.51 4.93
CA THR A 32 6.87 -25.88 3.58
C THR A 32 6.60 -24.64 2.72
N ILE A 33 6.65 -24.80 1.41
CA ILE A 33 6.33 -23.72 0.46
C ILE A 33 4.88 -23.26 0.64
N GLY A 34 3.95 -24.20 0.89
CA GLY A 34 2.53 -23.90 1.10
C GLY A 34 2.29 -23.04 2.33
N GLU A 35 2.94 -23.35 3.46
CA GLU A 35 2.81 -22.56 4.69
C GLU A 35 3.32 -21.12 4.50
N VAL A 36 4.49 -20.96 3.87
CA VAL A 36 5.05 -19.62 3.62
C VAL A 36 4.19 -18.83 2.64
N LEU A 37 3.64 -19.49 1.62
CA LEU A 37 2.73 -18.87 0.68
C LEU A 37 1.43 -18.42 1.37
N ASN A 38 0.85 -19.27 2.22
CA ASN A 38 -0.35 -18.94 2.97
C ASN A 38 -0.12 -17.75 3.90
N GLU A 39 0.99 -17.75 4.65
CA GLU A 39 1.40 -16.61 5.49
C GLU A 39 1.56 -15.32 4.68
N ALA A 40 2.16 -15.41 3.49
CA ALA A 40 2.37 -14.26 2.62
C ALA A 40 1.04 -13.70 2.10
N ILE A 41 0.10 -14.57 1.70
CA ILE A 41 -1.25 -14.17 1.25
C ILE A 41 -2.02 -13.52 2.40
N GLN A 42 -2.04 -14.14 3.58
CA GLN A 42 -2.71 -13.58 4.76
C GLN A 42 -2.13 -12.21 5.13
N SER A 43 -0.81 -12.07 5.11
CA SER A 43 -0.14 -10.79 5.38
C SER A 43 -0.48 -9.73 4.33
N TYR A 44 -0.59 -10.13 3.05
CA TYR A 44 -0.97 -9.22 1.97
C TYR A 44 -2.42 -8.75 2.12
N LEU A 45 -3.35 -9.66 2.40
CA LEU A 45 -4.76 -9.31 2.61
C LEU A 45 -4.95 -8.42 3.85
N ALA A 46 -4.30 -8.77 4.97
CA ALA A 46 -4.32 -7.95 6.19
C ALA A 46 -3.77 -6.54 5.93
N ARG A 47 -2.72 -6.40 5.10
CA ARG A 47 -2.20 -5.09 4.69
C ARG A 47 -3.22 -4.27 3.89
N VAL A 48 -3.99 -4.90 3.01
CA VAL A 48 -5.03 -4.20 2.23
C VAL A 48 -6.16 -3.70 3.13
N GLU A 49 -6.50 -4.46 4.17
CA GLU A 49 -7.54 -4.09 5.13
C GLU A 49 -7.08 -3.02 6.13
N THR A 50 -5.80 -3.07 6.54
CA THR A 50 -5.23 -2.18 7.55
C THR A 50 -4.53 -0.95 7.00
N ALA A 51 -4.20 -0.93 5.70
CA ALA A 51 -3.72 0.29 5.06
C ALA A 51 -4.80 1.38 5.25
N PRO A 52 -4.45 2.55 5.80
CA PRO A 52 -5.40 3.64 5.85
C PRO A 52 -5.83 3.89 4.41
N LYS A 53 -7.10 3.59 4.09
CA LYS A 53 -7.69 4.05 2.84
C LYS A 53 -7.38 5.54 2.82
N LYS A 54 -6.59 6.01 1.87
CA LYS A 54 -6.36 7.44 1.66
C LYS A 54 -7.67 8.04 1.14
N GLN A 55 -8.68 8.06 2.02
CA GLN A 55 -9.93 8.77 1.88
C GLN A 55 -9.78 10.18 2.48
N GLY A 56 -8.56 10.71 2.56
CA GLY A 56 -8.38 12.14 2.76
C GLY A 56 -8.86 12.84 1.51
N SER A 57 -10.14 13.26 1.50
CA SER A 57 -10.63 14.16 0.48
C SER A 57 -9.79 15.43 0.53
N LEU A 58 -9.46 16.04 -0.61
CA LEU A 58 -8.82 17.38 -0.62
C LEU A 58 -9.63 18.41 0.19
N ARG A 59 -10.92 18.13 0.42
CA ARG A 59 -11.84 18.91 1.27
C ARG A 59 -11.54 18.83 2.77
N GLU A 60 -10.82 17.81 3.23
CA GLU A 60 -10.48 17.59 4.65
C GLU A 60 -9.15 18.25 5.05
N LEU A 61 -8.39 18.76 4.07
CA LEU A 61 -7.19 19.54 4.34
C LEU A 61 -7.61 20.87 4.98
N ILE A 62 -7.22 21.07 6.24
CA ILE A 62 -7.35 22.37 6.91
C ILE A 62 -6.25 23.27 6.34
N PRO A 63 -6.58 24.34 5.57
CA PRO A 63 -5.57 25.25 5.08
C PRO A 63 -4.90 25.95 6.26
N GLU A 64 -3.58 26.02 6.23
CA GLU A 64 -2.83 26.80 7.20
C GLU A 64 -3.32 28.26 7.18
N LYS A 65 -3.53 28.85 8.36
CA LYS A 65 -3.91 30.26 8.45
C LYS A 65 -2.77 31.10 7.89
N TYR A 66 -2.98 31.71 6.74
CA TYR A 66 -2.03 32.66 6.17
C TYR A 66 -1.64 33.73 7.20
N PRO A 67 -0.35 34.05 7.35
CA PRO A 67 0.10 35.09 8.25
C PRO A 67 -0.53 36.44 7.88
N GLN A 68 -0.75 37.28 8.90
CA GLN A 68 -1.31 38.62 8.72
C GLN A 68 -0.40 39.43 7.79
N GLY A 69 -0.98 40.03 6.75
CA GLY A 69 -0.25 40.78 5.71
C GLY A 69 -0.19 40.11 4.33
N ASN A 70 -0.54 38.83 4.21
CA ASN A 70 -0.51 38.10 2.94
C ASN A 70 -1.79 38.23 2.08
N LYS A 71 -2.67 39.19 2.40
CA LYS A 71 -3.86 39.45 1.58
C LYS A 71 -3.41 39.90 0.18
N ARG A 72 -3.82 39.16 -0.85
CA ARG A 72 -3.49 39.41 -2.28
C ARG A 72 -2.00 39.27 -2.61
N LEU A 73 -1.25 38.50 -1.82
CA LEU A 73 0.18 38.26 -2.10
C LEU A 73 0.39 37.60 -3.47
N SER A 74 -0.50 36.71 -3.89
CA SER A 74 -0.47 36.11 -5.23
C SER A 74 -0.53 37.17 -6.33
N GLU A 75 -1.45 38.14 -6.23
CA GLU A 75 -1.57 39.24 -7.21
C GLU A 75 -0.31 40.12 -7.23
N LYS A 76 0.32 40.35 -6.07
CA LYS A 76 1.59 41.09 -6.00
C LYS A 76 2.77 40.32 -6.59
N ILE A 77 2.78 38.99 -6.44
CA ILE A 77 3.82 38.16 -7.05
C ILE A 77 3.62 38.13 -8.56
N ASP A 78 2.37 38.04 -9.02
CA ASP A 78 2.05 38.02 -10.45
C ASP A 78 2.47 39.33 -11.14
N SER A 79 2.28 40.50 -10.50
CA SER A 79 2.74 41.77 -11.07
C SER A 79 4.27 41.88 -11.15
N VAL A 80 5.00 41.27 -10.21
CA VAL A 80 6.48 41.28 -10.20
C VAL A 80 7.06 40.28 -11.19
N VAL A 81 6.49 39.08 -11.27
CA VAL A 81 7.02 37.97 -12.08
C VAL A 81 6.54 38.06 -13.53
N TYR A 82 5.27 38.40 -13.74
CA TYR A 82 4.64 38.39 -15.07
C TYR A 82 4.32 39.80 -15.61
N GLY A 83 4.47 40.86 -14.81
CA GLY A 83 4.43 42.25 -15.30
C GLY A 83 3.09 42.73 -15.84
N LEU A 84 1.97 42.11 -15.44
CA LEU A 84 0.61 42.56 -15.77
C LEU A 84 0.18 43.78 -14.95
#